data_AF-A0A706XQU7-F1
#
_entry.id   AF-A0A706XQU7-F1
#
_cell.length_a   1.000
_cell.length_b   1.000
_cell.length_c   1.000
_cell.angle_alpha   90.00
_cell.angle_beta   90.00
_cell.angle_gamma   90.00
#
_symmetry.space_group_name_H-M   'P 1'
#
loop_
_entity.id
_entity.type
_entity.pdbx_description
1 polymer ?
#
loop_
_entity_poly.entity_id
_entity_poly.type
_entity_poly.pdbx_seq_one_letter_code
_entity_poly.pdbx_strand_id
1 'polypeptide(L)'
;ADQEHIPVLVVQMPSEPSVIRFYVALLAAMGAPLRPRPRLPEMEQLALALLRKVGVRMLVIDELHNVLAGNSVNRREFLNLLRFLGNELRIPLVGVGTRDAYLAIRSDDQLENRFEPMMLPVWEANDDCCSLLASFAASLPLRRPSPIATLDMARYLLTRSEGTIGELAHLLMAAAIVAVESGEEAINHRTLSMACRQPLAQPRHRGRTASDLEATGPSHPDMDLDARTDVRFRVLGVLR
;
A
#
# COMPACT_ATOMS: atom_id res chain seq x y z
N ALA A 1 -4.42 33.37 -14.46
CA ALA A 1 -3.97 32.79 -13.18
C ALA A 1 -3.60 31.35 -13.47
N ASP A 2 -2.36 30.94 -13.21
CA ASP A 2 -1.94 29.55 -13.37
C ASP A 2 -2.87 28.66 -12.55
N GLN A 3 -3.62 27.82 -13.25
CA GLN A 3 -4.52 26.86 -12.64
C GLN A 3 -3.70 25.60 -12.42
N GLU A 4 -3.52 25.24 -11.15
CA GLU A 4 -2.83 24.01 -10.79
C GLU A 4 -3.61 22.83 -11.41
N HIS A 5 -2.95 22.13 -12.35
CA HIS A 5 -3.56 21.07 -13.14
C HIS A 5 -3.04 19.72 -12.63
N ILE A 6 -3.91 18.96 -11.99
CA ILE A 6 -3.60 17.70 -11.32
C ILE A 6 -4.38 16.58 -12.03
N PRO A 7 -3.87 16.02 -13.14
CA PRO A 7 -4.62 15.04 -13.93
C PRO A 7 -4.82 13.71 -13.21
N VAL A 8 -3.94 13.38 -12.26
CA VAL A 8 -4.03 12.17 -11.42
C VAL A 8 -3.93 12.62 -9.96
N LEU A 9 -4.99 12.40 -9.20
CA LEU A 9 -5.02 12.68 -7.78
C LEU A 9 -4.85 11.38 -7.01
N VAL A 10 -3.88 11.32 -6.11
CA VAL A 10 -3.66 10.17 -5.23
C VAL A 10 -4.08 10.54 -3.81
N VAL A 11 -4.89 9.69 -3.20
CA VAL A 11 -5.37 9.85 -1.82
C VAL A 11 -5.15 8.55 -1.08
N GLN A 12 -4.51 8.62 0.08
CA GLN A 12 -4.41 7.47 0.97
C GLN A 12 -5.70 7.33 1.78
N MET A 13 -6.25 6.12 1.83
CA MET A 13 -7.44 5.83 2.61
C MET A 13 -7.15 6.00 4.10
N PRO A 14 -8.00 6.74 4.85
CA PRO A 14 -7.85 6.84 6.30
C PRO A 14 -7.92 5.45 6.97
N SER A 15 -7.33 5.32 8.16
CA SER A 15 -7.30 4.06 8.93
C SER A 15 -8.68 3.50 9.30
N GLU A 16 -9.74 4.29 9.14
CA GLU A 16 -11.13 3.89 9.31
C GLU A 16 -11.92 4.39 8.08
N PRO A 17 -12.94 3.66 7.60
CA PRO A 17 -13.75 4.05 6.44
C PRO A 17 -14.73 5.18 6.76
N SER A 18 -14.21 6.32 7.20
CA SER A 18 -14.98 7.53 7.48
C SER A 18 -15.05 8.40 6.23
N VAL A 19 -16.27 8.63 5.73
CA VAL A 19 -16.54 9.52 4.60
C VAL A 19 -15.97 10.92 4.84
N ILE A 20 -16.13 11.44 6.06
CA ILE A 20 -15.59 12.76 6.43
C ILE A 20 -14.07 12.79 6.32
N ARG A 21 -13.38 11.80 6.93
CA ARG A 21 -11.91 11.75 6.86
C ARG A 21 -11.41 11.59 5.44
N PHE A 22 -12.13 10.83 4.61
CA PHE A 22 -11.80 10.68 3.20
C PHE A 22 -11.90 12.02 2.45
N TYR A 23 -12.99 12.78 2.62
CA TYR A 23 -13.09 14.11 2.01
C TYR A 23 -12.04 15.09 2.55
N VAL A 24 -11.65 15.01 3.83
CA VAL A 24 -10.53 15.78 4.36
C VAL A 24 -9.24 15.45 3.61
N ALA A 25 -8.93 14.16 3.44
CA ALA A 25 -7.74 13.70 2.73
C ALA A 25 -7.76 14.13 1.25
N LEU A 26 -8.91 14.03 0.60
CA LEU A 26 -9.11 14.45 -0.80
C LEU A 26 -8.89 15.95 -0.98
N LEU A 27 -9.47 16.78 -0.10
CA LEU A 27 -9.28 18.23 -0.11
C LEU A 27 -7.81 18.61 0.17
N ALA A 28 -7.18 17.94 1.14
CA ALA A 28 -5.76 18.15 1.45
C ALA A 28 -4.85 17.79 0.27
N ALA A 29 -5.14 16.69 -0.44
CA ALA A 29 -4.37 16.28 -1.62
C ALA A 29 -4.47 17.28 -2.79
N MET A 30 -5.53 18.09 -2.84
CA MET A 30 -5.69 19.19 -3.81
C MET A 30 -5.16 20.55 -3.28
N GLY A 31 -4.49 20.58 -2.12
CA GLY A 31 -4.00 21.82 -1.52
C GLY A 31 -5.08 22.75 -0.98
N ALA A 32 -6.31 22.26 -0.79
CA ALA A 32 -7.43 23.08 -0.37
C ALA A 32 -7.35 23.43 1.13
N PRO A 33 -7.68 24.67 1.53
CA PRO A 33 -7.69 25.05 2.95
C PRO A 33 -8.78 24.28 3.70
N LEU A 34 -8.40 23.59 4.76
CA LEU A 34 -9.33 22.86 5.62
C LEU A 34 -9.95 23.80 6.64
N ARG A 35 -11.27 23.89 6.65
CA ARG A 35 -12.01 24.63 7.67
C ARG A 35 -12.11 23.81 8.96
N PRO A 36 -12.12 24.45 10.14
CA PRO A 36 -12.46 23.76 11.37
C PRO A 36 -13.95 23.36 11.37
N ARG A 37 -14.25 22.07 11.59
CA ARG A 37 -15.60 21.46 11.63
C ARG A 37 -16.44 21.66 10.35
N PRO A 38 -15.94 21.23 9.18
CA PRO A 38 -16.70 21.32 7.95
C PRO A 38 -17.88 20.33 7.99
N ARG A 39 -19.02 20.72 7.42
CA ARG A 39 -20.18 19.83 7.28
C ARG A 39 -20.00 18.94 6.06
N LEU A 40 -20.39 17.68 6.16
CA LEU A 40 -20.21 16.69 5.09
C LEU A 40 -20.74 17.16 3.72
N PRO A 41 -21.96 17.72 3.59
CA PRO A 41 -22.45 18.20 2.29
C PRO A 41 -21.60 19.33 1.69
N GLU A 42 -21.09 20.23 2.52
CA GLU A 42 -20.23 21.34 2.07
C GLU A 42 -18.87 20.82 1.60
N MET A 43 -18.32 19.81 2.29
CA MET A 43 -17.07 19.16 1.90
C MET A 43 -17.20 18.43 0.58
N GLU A 44 -18.28 17.68 0.40
CA GLU A 44 -18.57 16.96 -0.83
C GLU A 44 -18.66 17.92 -2.02
N GLN A 45 -19.47 18.98 -1.90
CA GLN A 45 -19.61 19.98 -2.96
C GLN A 45 -18.28 20.65 -3.29
N LEU A 46 -17.51 21.03 -2.27
CA LEU A 46 -16.20 21.65 -2.46
C LEU A 46 -15.22 20.68 -3.15
N ALA A 47 -15.17 19.42 -2.70
CA ALA A 47 -14.29 18.42 -3.27
C ALA A 47 -14.61 18.18 -4.75
N LEU A 48 -15.88 17.97 -5.10
CA LEU A 48 -16.30 17.77 -6.49
C LEU A 48 -16.00 19.00 -7.37
N ALA A 49 -16.24 20.21 -6.85
CA ALA A 49 -15.93 21.44 -7.57
C ALA A 49 -14.42 21.59 -7.83
N LEU A 50 -13.59 21.27 -6.83
CA LEU A 50 -12.14 21.34 -6.96
C LEU A 50 -11.59 20.27 -7.88
N LEU A 51 -12.05 19.02 -7.78
CA LEU A 51 -11.65 17.93 -8.68
C LEU A 51 -11.85 18.31 -10.15
N ARG A 52 -12.99 18.92 -10.48
CA ARG A 52 -13.27 19.43 -11.83
C ARG A 52 -12.39 20.63 -12.18
N LYS A 53 -12.21 21.56 -11.23
CA LYS A 53 -11.44 22.78 -11.44
C LYS A 53 -9.96 22.49 -11.70
N VAL A 54 -9.34 21.56 -10.98
CA VAL A 54 -7.91 21.20 -11.17
C VAL A 54 -7.72 20.18 -12.30
N GLY A 55 -8.81 19.76 -12.98
CA GLY A 55 -8.75 18.87 -14.13
C GLY A 55 -8.37 17.43 -13.78
N VAL A 56 -8.83 16.90 -12.63
CA VAL A 56 -8.59 15.50 -12.28
C VAL A 56 -9.29 14.60 -13.30
N ARG A 57 -8.51 13.68 -13.88
CA ARG A 57 -8.97 12.67 -14.84
C ARG A 57 -8.80 11.24 -14.34
N MET A 58 -8.21 11.07 -13.16
CA MET A 58 -8.08 9.79 -12.47
C MET A 58 -7.93 10.03 -10.97
N LEU A 59 -8.68 9.30 -10.15
CA LEU A 59 -8.54 9.29 -8.69
C LEU A 59 -7.99 7.94 -8.23
N VAL A 60 -6.80 7.95 -7.63
CA VAL A 60 -6.17 6.77 -7.03
C VAL A 60 -6.43 6.79 -5.53
N ILE A 61 -6.99 5.71 -5.00
CA ILE A 61 -7.28 5.52 -3.57
C ILE A 61 -6.37 4.42 -3.05
N ASP A 62 -5.28 4.82 -2.40
CA ASP A 62 -4.32 3.90 -1.82
C ASP A 62 -4.80 3.35 -0.47
N GLU A 63 -4.25 2.21 -0.04
CA GLU A 63 -4.61 1.55 1.22
C GLU A 63 -6.11 1.21 1.35
N LEU A 64 -6.77 0.88 0.24
CA LEU A 64 -8.22 0.63 0.18
C LEU A 64 -8.70 -0.51 1.08
N HIS A 65 -7.80 -1.38 1.51
CA HIS A 65 -8.09 -2.43 2.49
C HIS A 65 -8.49 -1.88 3.86
N ASN A 66 -8.19 -0.62 4.18
CA ASN A 66 -8.72 0.07 5.36
C ASN A 66 -10.26 0.16 5.36
N VAL A 67 -10.94 -0.13 4.24
CA VAL A 67 -12.40 -0.27 4.20
C VAL A 67 -12.92 -1.37 5.11
N LEU A 68 -12.08 -2.33 5.44
CA LEU A 68 -12.39 -3.46 6.32
C LEU A 68 -12.21 -3.14 7.80
N ALA A 69 -11.55 -2.04 8.15
CA ALA A 69 -11.30 -1.66 9.55
C ALA A 69 -12.57 -1.17 10.27
N GLY A 70 -13.60 -0.76 9.52
CA GLY A 70 -14.87 -0.31 10.08
C GLY A 70 -15.89 -1.43 10.26
N ASN A 71 -16.95 -1.14 11.01
CA ASN A 71 -18.11 -2.03 11.09
C ASN A 71 -18.85 -2.14 9.74
N SER A 72 -19.85 -3.02 9.65
CA SER A 72 -20.62 -3.26 8.42
C SER A 72 -21.33 -2.02 7.88
N VAL A 73 -21.76 -1.10 8.74
CA VAL A 73 -22.43 0.15 8.37
C VAL A 73 -21.43 1.10 7.70
N ASN A 74 -20.31 1.40 8.37
CA ASN A 74 -19.27 2.28 7.84
C ASN A 74 -18.70 1.75 6.51
N ARG A 75 -18.48 0.43 6.41
CA ARG A 75 -18.04 -0.20 5.17
C ARG A 75 -19.04 0.04 4.04
N ARG A 76 -20.34 -0.16 4.28
CA ARG A 76 -21.40 0.07 3.28
C ARG A 76 -21.52 1.55 2.90
N GLU A 77 -21.40 2.46 3.86
CA GLU A 77 -21.35 3.91 3.60
C GLU A 77 -20.19 4.27 2.67
N PHE A 78 -19.01 3.70 2.89
CA PHE A 78 -17.85 3.96 2.04
C PHE A 78 -17.99 3.35 0.64
N LEU A 79 -18.53 2.14 0.50
CA LEU A 79 -18.82 1.56 -0.82
C LEU A 79 -19.85 2.42 -1.59
N ASN A 80 -20.87 2.94 -0.88
CA ASN A 80 -21.82 3.88 -1.46
C ASN A 80 -21.14 5.18 -1.92
N LEU A 81 -20.16 5.68 -1.17
CA LEU A 81 -19.35 6.83 -1.56
C LEU A 81 -18.55 6.56 -2.84
N LEU A 82 -17.88 5.41 -2.95
CA LEU A 82 -17.14 5.04 -4.17
C LEU A 82 -18.07 5.00 -5.38
N ARG A 83 -19.27 4.42 -5.22
CA ARG A 83 -20.29 4.40 -6.27
C ARG A 83 -20.72 5.81 -6.67
N PHE A 84 -20.96 6.68 -5.68
CA PHE A 84 -21.34 8.07 -5.91
C PHE A 84 -20.25 8.82 -6.68
N LEU A 85 -18.99 8.76 -6.23
CA LEU A 85 -17.87 9.42 -6.88
C LEU A 85 -17.67 8.93 -8.32
N GLY A 86 -17.81 7.63 -8.57
CA GLY A 86 -17.73 7.07 -9.92
C GLY A 86 -18.78 7.64 -10.87
N ASN A 87 -20.02 7.76 -10.40
CA ASN A 87 -21.12 8.31 -11.20
C ASN A 87 -20.98 9.83 -11.43
N GLU A 88 -20.56 10.56 -10.41
CA GLU A 88 -20.56 12.03 -10.41
C GLU A 88 -19.33 12.63 -11.11
N LEU A 89 -18.18 11.97 -10.99
CA LEU A 89 -16.95 12.43 -11.62
C LEU A 89 -16.81 11.92 -13.06
N ARG A 90 -17.31 10.72 -13.36
CA ARG A 90 -17.12 10.05 -14.67
C ARG A 90 -15.65 9.98 -15.08
N ILE A 91 -14.80 9.68 -14.10
CA ILE A 91 -13.37 9.45 -14.28
C ILE A 91 -13.00 8.10 -13.68
N PRO A 92 -11.93 7.46 -14.17
CA PRO A 92 -11.34 6.29 -13.55
C PRO A 92 -11.10 6.48 -12.04
N LEU A 93 -11.69 5.62 -11.21
CA LEU A 93 -11.24 5.44 -9.83
C LEU A 93 -10.39 4.17 -9.76
N VAL A 94 -9.15 4.33 -9.34
CA VAL A 94 -8.20 3.25 -9.13
C VAL A 94 -8.11 2.97 -7.64
N GLY A 95 -8.67 1.85 -7.18
CA GLY A 95 -8.39 1.38 -5.83
C GLY A 95 -7.02 0.74 -5.75
N VAL A 96 -6.28 0.90 -4.66
CA VAL A 96 -5.02 0.19 -4.42
C VAL A 96 -5.06 -0.44 -3.04
N GLY A 97 -4.93 -1.77 -2.97
CA GLY A 97 -4.99 -2.48 -1.69
C GLY A 97 -5.00 -3.99 -1.85
N THR A 98 -5.18 -4.69 -0.73
CA THR A 98 -5.01 -6.15 -0.62
C THR A 98 -6.14 -6.94 -1.29
N ARG A 99 -6.02 -8.27 -1.25
CA ARG A 99 -7.07 -9.18 -1.74
C ARG A 99 -8.41 -8.99 -1.05
N ASP A 100 -8.39 -8.69 0.24
CA ASP A 100 -9.61 -8.58 1.00
C ASP A 100 -10.37 -7.29 0.63
N ALA A 101 -9.65 -6.21 0.29
CA ALA A 101 -10.27 -5.00 -0.26
C ALA A 101 -11.07 -5.29 -1.53
N TYR A 102 -10.48 -6.08 -2.43
CA TYR A 102 -11.17 -6.50 -3.65
C TYR A 102 -12.42 -7.33 -3.36
N LEU A 103 -12.34 -8.29 -2.43
CA LEU A 103 -13.50 -9.11 -2.04
C LEU A 103 -14.60 -8.26 -1.40
N ALA A 104 -14.23 -7.25 -0.60
CA ALA A 104 -15.18 -6.30 -0.05
C ALA A 104 -15.93 -5.52 -1.15
N ILE A 105 -15.22 -5.10 -2.20
CA ILE A 105 -15.82 -4.34 -3.29
C ILE A 105 -16.70 -5.20 -4.18
N ARG A 106 -16.30 -6.45 -4.45
CA ARG A 106 -17.14 -7.42 -5.16
C ARG A 106 -18.45 -7.76 -4.43
N SER A 107 -18.53 -7.54 -3.12
CA SER A 107 -19.78 -7.75 -2.39
C SER A 107 -20.88 -6.73 -2.74
N ASP A 108 -20.54 -5.68 -3.50
CA ASP A 108 -21.50 -4.74 -4.08
C ASP A 108 -21.57 -4.93 -5.60
N ASP A 109 -22.69 -5.48 -6.09
CA ASP A 109 -22.92 -5.80 -7.51
C ASP A 109 -22.73 -4.59 -8.46
N GLN A 110 -22.96 -3.37 -7.96
CA GLN A 110 -22.82 -2.15 -8.76
C GLN A 110 -21.37 -1.71 -8.90
N LEU A 111 -20.51 -2.11 -7.96
CA LEU A 111 -19.08 -1.88 -8.02
C LEU A 111 -18.34 -3.04 -8.71
N GLU A 112 -18.79 -4.28 -8.55
CA GLU A 112 -18.15 -5.47 -9.14
C GLU A 112 -17.89 -5.30 -10.64
N ASN A 113 -18.90 -4.89 -11.41
CA ASN A 113 -18.80 -4.74 -12.86
C ASN A 113 -17.96 -3.53 -13.31
N ARG A 114 -17.54 -2.67 -12.38
CA ARG A 114 -16.80 -1.42 -12.67
C ARG A 114 -15.36 -1.46 -12.14
N PHE A 115 -15.07 -2.41 -11.27
CA PHE A 115 -13.76 -2.58 -10.64
C PHE A 115 -13.06 -3.83 -11.17
N GLU A 116 -12.44 -3.70 -12.35
CA GLU A 116 -11.60 -4.76 -12.92
C GLU A 116 -10.32 -4.96 -12.09
N PRO A 117 -10.03 -6.19 -11.62
CA PRO A 117 -8.82 -6.44 -10.84
C PRO A 117 -7.59 -6.55 -11.72
N MET A 118 -6.54 -5.81 -11.38
CA MET A 118 -5.18 -6.07 -11.83
C MET A 118 -4.33 -6.55 -10.67
N MET A 119 -3.73 -7.73 -10.82
CA MET A 119 -2.86 -8.33 -9.82
C MET A 119 -1.41 -7.98 -10.12
N LEU A 120 -0.73 -7.28 -9.21
CA LEU A 120 0.71 -7.15 -9.30
C LEU A 120 1.37 -8.47 -8.85
N PRO A 121 2.16 -9.13 -9.72
CA PRO A 121 2.87 -10.34 -9.37
C PRO A 121 3.97 -10.05 -8.34
N VAL A 122 4.41 -11.09 -7.65
CA VAL A 122 5.67 -11.02 -6.89
C VAL A 122 6.84 -10.91 -7.86
N TRP A 123 7.94 -10.32 -7.40
CA TRP A 123 9.15 -10.22 -8.21
C TRP A 123 9.79 -11.58 -8.40
N GLU A 124 10.16 -11.87 -9.64
CA GLU A 124 10.89 -13.06 -10.02
C GLU A 124 12.34 -12.72 -10.34
N ALA A 125 13.23 -13.70 -10.26
CA ALA A 125 14.63 -13.50 -10.61
C ALA A 125 14.78 -13.40 -12.13
N ASN A 126 14.69 -12.18 -12.64
CA ASN A 126 14.80 -11.82 -14.06
C ASN A 126 15.52 -10.47 -14.23
N ASP A 127 15.63 -9.99 -15.48
CA ASP A 127 16.29 -8.73 -15.81
C ASP A 127 15.60 -7.50 -15.21
N ASP A 128 14.27 -7.55 -15.04
CA ASP A 128 13.51 -6.48 -14.37
C ASP A 128 13.91 -6.38 -12.90
N CYS A 129 14.01 -7.51 -12.19
CA CYS A 129 14.47 -7.53 -10.80
C CYS A 129 15.92 -7.06 -10.69
N CYS A 130 16.79 -7.42 -11.64
CA CYS A 130 18.16 -6.92 -11.66
C CYS A 130 18.19 -5.38 -11.84
N SER A 131 17.30 -4.85 -12.68
CA SER A 131 17.13 -3.40 -12.88
C SER A 131 16.61 -2.69 -11.62
N LEU A 132 15.68 -3.31 -10.90
CA LEU A 132 15.23 -2.85 -9.59
C LEU A 132 16.38 -2.80 -8.57
N LEU A 133 17.17 -3.87 -8.48
CA LEU A 133 18.31 -3.96 -7.57
C LEU A 133 19.41 -2.95 -7.92
N ALA A 134 19.65 -2.69 -9.22
CA ALA A 134 20.55 -1.64 -9.67
C ALA A 134 20.06 -0.26 -9.20
N SER A 135 18.75 -0.01 -9.25
CA SER A 135 18.14 1.25 -8.79
C SER A 135 18.29 1.43 -7.27
N PHE A 136 18.19 0.35 -6.49
CA PHE A 136 18.54 0.39 -5.06
C PHE A 136 20.03 0.65 -4.84
N ALA A 137 20.92 -0.06 -5.55
CA ALA A 137 22.37 0.12 -5.42
C ALA A 137 22.81 1.56 -5.73
N ALA A 138 22.15 2.21 -6.69
CA ALA A 138 22.43 3.59 -7.08
C ALA A 138 21.86 4.64 -6.11
N SER A 139 20.76 4.33 -5.42
CA SER A 139 20.12 5.26 -4.48
C SER A 139 20.69 5.19 -3.06
N LEU A 140 21.30 4.07 -2.69
CA LEU A 140 21.95 3.92 -1.39
C LEU A 140 23.28 4.69 -1.33
N PRO A 141 23.52 5.50 -0.28
CA PRO A 141 24.69 6.38 -0.20
C PRO A 141 25.97 5.64 0.26
N LEU A 142 26.32 4.54 -0.40
CA LEU A 142 27.50 3.73 -0.11
C LEU A 142 28.69 4.17 -0.96
N ARG A 143 29.90 4.22 -0.37
CA ARG A 143 31.09 4.74 -1.09
C ARG A 143 31.60 3.80 -2.17
N ARG A 144 31.32 2.50 -2.08
CA ARG A 144 31.79 1.49 -3.04
C ARG A 144 30.61 0.90 -3.82
N PRO A 145 30.81 0.52 -5.09
CA PRO A 145 29.79 -0.16 -5.88
C PRO A 145 29.29 -1.43 -5.19
N SER A 146 27.97 -1.60 -5.13
CA SER A 146 27.34 -2.81 -4.58
C SER A 146 27.00 -3.78 -5.72
N PRO A 147 27.67 -4.94 -5.84
CA PRO A 147 27.43 -5.91 -6.92
C PRO A 147 26.16 -6.75 -6.67
N ILE A 148 25.01 -6.09 -6.52
CA ILE A 148 23.72 -6.73 -6.21
C ILE A 148 22.77 -6.84 -7.40
N ALA A 149 23.07 -6.18 -8.51
CA ALA A 149 22.29 -6.23 -9.75
C ALA A 149 22.67 -7.44 -10.63
N THR A 150 22.75 -8.62 -10.02
CA THR A 150 23.05 -9.88 -10.72
C THR A 150 21.94 -10.88 -10.48
N LEU A 151 21.73 -11.80 -11.42
CA LEU A 151 20.67 -12.80 -11.33
C LEU A 151 20.79 -13.68 -10.08
N ASP A 152 22.02 -14.03 -9.70
CA ASP A 152 22.27 -14.84 -8.50
C ASP A 152 21.94 -14.08 -7.22
N MET A 153 22.26 -12.78 -7.16
CA MET A 153 21.88 -11.95 -6.03
C MET A 153 20.37 -11.70 -6.01
N ALA A 154 19.74 -11.54 -7.18
CA ALA A 154 18.28 -11.42 -7.29
C ALA A 154 17.59 -12.65 -6.70
N ARG A 155 18.00 -13.87 -7.09
CA ARG A 155 17.50 -15.10 -6.48
C ARG A 155 17.69 -15.10 -4.96
N TYR A 156 18.91 -14.79 -4.50
CA TYR A 156 19.25 -14.79 -3.08
C TYR A 156 18.39 -13.83 -2.24
N LEU A 157 18.14 -12.63 -2.77
CA LEU A 157 17.39 -11.57 -2.11
C LEU A 157 15.88 -11.82 -2.18
N LEU A 158 15.37 -12.28 -3.32
CA LEU A 158 13.95 -12.59 -3.50
C LEU A 158 13.49 -13.74 -2.60
N THR A 159 14.31 -14.79 -2.42
CA THR A 159 14.01 -15.87 -1.47
C THR A 159 13.88 -15.37 -0.03
N ARG A 160 14.61 -14.30 0.35
CA ARG A 160 14.57 -13.72 1.71
C ARG A 160 13.51 -12.64 1.90
N SER A 161 13.05 -12.03 0.81
CA SER A 161 12.04 -10.97 0.81
C SER A 161 10.65 -11.46 0.39
N GLU A 162 10.50 -12.77 0.20
CA GLU A 162 9.27 -13.41 -0.30
C GLU A 162 8.78 -12.80 -1.62
N GLY A 163 9.71 -12.26 -2.42
CA GLY A 163 9.42 -11.59 -3.69
C GLY A 163 8.74 -10.22 -3.57
N THR A 164 8.68 -9.60 -2.38
CA THR A 164 8.06 -8.30 -2.18
C THR A 164 9.09 -7.17 -2.16
N ILE A 165 8.76 -6.02 -2.78
CA ILE A 165 9.65 -4.85 -2.79
C ILE A 165 9.86 -4.30 -1.38
N GLY A 166 8.83 -4.35 -0.53
CA GLY A 166 8.89 -3.84 0.85
C GLY A 166 9.94 -4.58 1.68
N GLU A 167 9.85 -5.91 1.75
CA GLU A 167 10.83 -6.73 2.46
C GLU A 167 12.22 -6.65 1.81
N LEU A 168 12.28 -6.54 0.48
CA LEU A 168 13.53 -6.34 -0.24
C LEU A 168 14.22 -5.02 0.18
N ALA A 169 13.47 -3.92 0.24
CA ALA A 169 13.97 -2.62 0.66
C ALA A 169 14.44 -2.67 2.12
N HIS A 170 13.68 -3.31 3.02
CA HIS A 170 14.07 -3.51 4.41
C HIS A 170 15.39 -4.28 4.54
N LEU A 171 15.53 -5.39 3.81
CA LEU A 171 16.74 -6.21 3.80
C LEU A 171 17.95 -5.42 3.27
N LEU A 172 17.79 -4.70 2.16
CA LEU A 172 18.86 -3.89 1.57
C LEU A 172 19.26 -2.73 2.47
N MET A 173 18.30 -2.08 3.14
CA MET A 173 18.58 -1.00 4.10
C MET A 173 19.34 -1.53 5.32
N ALA A 174 18.95 -2.68 5.87
CA ALA A 174 19.68 -3.33 6.94
C ALA A 174 21.12 -3.68 6.53
N ALA A 175 21.31 -4.21 5.32
CA ALA A 175 22.64 -4.53 4.79
C ALA A 175 23.49 -3.28 4.54
N ALA A 176 22.88 -2.17 4.10
CA ALA A 176 23.57 -0.89 3.91
C ALA A 176 24.07 -0.33 5.25
N ILE A 177 23.25 -0.38 6.31
CA ILE A 177 23.64 0.04 7.67
C ILE A 177 24.87 -0.77 8.13
N VAL A 178 24.80 -2.10 8.02
CA VAL A 178 25.93 -2.98 8.36
C VAL A 178 27.16 -2.69 7.51
N ALA A 179 27.01 -2.37 6.22
CA ALA A 179 28.13 -2.03 5.35
C ALA A 179 28.84 -0.76 5.79
N VAL A 180 28.10 0.25 6.26
CA VAL A 180 28.66 1.49 6.81
C VAL A 180 29.34 1.23 8.16
N GLU A 181 28.65 0.54 9.08
CA GLU A 181 29.18 0.26 10.42
C GLU A 181 30.43 -0.62 10.41
N SER A 182 30.52 -1.56 9.47
CA SER A 182 31.69 -2.43 9.29
C SER A 182 32.81 -1.79 8.46
N GLY A 183 32.57 -0.63 7.85
CA GLY A 183 33.51 0.03 6.93
C GLY A 183 33.68 -0.66 5.57
N GLU A 184 32.89 -1.70 5.27
CA GLU A 184 32.88 -2.37 3.97
C GLU A 184 32.40 -1.43 2.85
N GLU A 185 31.44 -0.54 3.18
CA GLU A 185 30.91 0.52 2.32
C GLU A 185 30.35 0.00 0.96
N ALA A 186 29.90 -1.26 0.92
CA ALA A 186 29.19 -1.91 -0.19
C ALA A 186 28.27 -3.03 0.30
N ILE A 187 27.14 -3.25 -0.38
CA ILE A 187 26.31 -4.45 -0.17
C ILE A 187 26.89 -5.62 -0.97
N ASN A 188 27.19 -6.70 -0.27
CA ASN A 188 27.67 -7.96 -0.81
C ASN A 188 27.18 -9.12 0.06
N HIS A 189 27.54 -10.36 -0.28
CA HIS A 189 27.12 -11.54 0.50
C HIS A 189 27.52 -11.46 1.98
N ARG A 190 28.63 -10.80 2.31
CA ARG A 190 29.12 -10.68 3.70
C ARG A 190 28.23 -9.75 4.51
N THR A 191 27.95 -8.55 4.01
CA THR A 191 27.10 -7.55 4.70
C THR A 191 25.65 -8.01 4.78
N LEU A 192 25.13 -8.69 3.75
CA LEU A 192 23.83 -9.36 3.80
C LEU A 192 23.78 -10.47 4.86
N SER A 193 24.82 -11.31 4.94
CA SER A 193 24.88 -12.38 5.95
C SER A 193 24.96 -11.84 7.38
N MET A 194 25.64 -10.71 7.57
CA MET A 194 25.74 -10.04 8.87
C MET A 194 24.41 -9.39 9.26
N ALA A 195 23.73 -8.73 8.32
CA ALA A 195 22.41 -8.14 8.54
C ALA A 195 21.35 -9.19 8.92
N CYS A 196 21.38 -10.38 8.31
CA CYS A 196 20.46 -11.47 8.68
C CYS A 196 20.71 -12.07 10.08
N ARG A 197 21.91 -11.89 10.67
CA ARG A 197 22.23 -12.43 12.02
C ARG A 197 21.82 -11.51 13.16
N GLN A 198 21.66 -10.22 12.88
CA GLN A 198 21.12 -9.29 13.85
C GLN A 198 19.59 -9.38 13.77
N PRO A 199 18.89 -9.79 14.83
CA PRO A 199 17.47 -9.53 14.88
C PRO A 199 17.33 -8.01 14.85
N LEU A 200 16.76 -7.48 13.77
CA LEU A 200 16.36 -6.09 13.73
C LEU A 200 15.52 -5.85 14.97
N ALA A 201 16.01 -5.02 15.89
CA ALA A 201 15.20 -4.56 17.01
C ALA A 201 13.90 -4.03 16.42
N GLN A 202 12.79 -4.66 16.84
CA GLN A 202 11.47 -4.63 16.22
C GLN A 202 11.05 -3.24 15.71
N PRO A 203 10.28 -3.16 14.61
CA PRO A 203 9.53 -1.94 14.31
C PRO A 203 8.62 -1.62 15.50
N ARG A 204 8.84 -0.46 16.12
CA ARG A 204 7.93 0.11 17.11
C ARG A 204 6.61 0.45 16.43
N HIS A 205 5.67 -0.48 16.48
CA HIS A 205 4.27 -0.27 16.89
C HIS A 205 3.42 -1.50 16.55
N ARG A 206 3.24 -2.38 17.53
CA ARG A 206 2.01 -3.16 17.66
C ARG A 206 1.63 -3.14 19.13
N GLY A 207 0.59 -2.36 19.45
CA GLY A 207 -0.02 -2.38 20.76
C GLY A 207 -0.53 -3.79 21.05
N ARG A 208 0.19 -4.52 21.90
CA ARG A 208 -0.35 -5.66 22.63
C ARG A 208 -1.05 -5.11 23.85
N THR A 209 -2.37 -5.24 23.93
CA THR A 209 -3.05 -5.32 25.22
C THR A 209 -3.08 -6.79 25.65
N ALA A 210 -2.65 -7.03 26.87
CA ALA A 210 -2.68 -8.31 27.54
C ALA A 210 -4.02 -8.49 28.26
N SER A 211 -4.74 -9.57 27.92
CA SER A 211 -5.89 -10.19 28.60
C SER A 211 -6.40 -11.24 27.59
N ASP A 212 -6.37 -12.55 27.77
CA ASP A 212 -6.56 -13.35 28.98
C ASP A 212 -5.90 -14.73 28.86
N LEU A 213 -5.51 -15.27 30.01
CA LEU A 213 -5.12 -16.67 30.21
C LEU A 213 -6.37 -17.54 30.45
N GLU A 214 -6.22 -18.82 30.12
CA GLU A 214 -7.00 -20.00 30.58
C GLU A 214 -8.35 -20.34 29.93
N ALA A 215 -8.34 -21.39 29.08
CA ALA A 215 -8.99 -22.67 29.39
C ALA A 215 -8.58 -23.77 28.38
N THR A 216 -8.31 -24.96 28.91
CA THR A 216 -7.75 -26.17 28.27
C THR A 216 -8.79 -27.13 27.65
N GLY A 217 -8.59 -27.47 26.36
CA GLY A 217 -8.73 -28.81 25.70
C GLY A 217 -10.13 -29.43 25.40
N PRO A 218 -10.24 -30.49 24.53
CA PRO A 218 -9.31 -30.99 23.51
C PRO A 218 -9.92 -31.33 22.10
N SER A 219 -9.04 -31.31 21.09
CA SER A 219 -8.92 -32.11 19.82
C SER A 219 -10.13 -32.71 19.05
N HIS A 220 -10.26 -32.30 17.77
CA HIS A 220 -10.28 -33.15 16.55
C HIS A 220 -10.05 -32.26 15.29
N PRO A 221 -9.69 -32.81 14.09
CA PRO A 221 -8.63 -32.28 13.22
C PRO A 221 -9.18 -31.80 11.86
N ASP A 222 -8.26 -31.39 10.99
CA ASP A 222 -8.40 -31.11 9.56
C ASP A 222 -9.11 -29.81 9.14
N MET A 223 -8.31 -28.77 8.88
CA MET A 223 -8.27 -28.16 7.54
C MET A 223 -7.03 -27.27 7.40
N ASP A 224 -6.24 -27.59 6.37
CA ASP A 224 -5.01 -26.90 5.99
C ASP A 224 -5.18 -25.38 5.89
N LEU A 225 -4.26 -24.70 6.56
CA LEU A 225 -4.23 -23.28 6.80
C LEU A 225 -3.08 -22.66 5.99
N ASP A 226 -3.25 -22.50 4.68
CA ASP A 226 -2.38 -21.63 3.89
C ASP A 226 -2.96 -20.21 3.82
N ALA A 227 -2.92 -19.57 4.98
CA ALA A 227 -3.14 -18.14 5.16
C ALA A 227 -1.79 -17.49 5.50
N ARG A 228 -1.07 -16.99 4.48
CA ARG A 228 0.03 -16.01 4.60
C ARG A 228 0.55 -15.61 3.22
N THR A 229 -0.03 -14.55 2.64
CA THR A 229 0.69 -13.65 1.72
C THR A 229 -0.04 -12.32 1.72
N ASP A 230 0.41 -11.41 2.59
CA ASP A 230 -0.11 -10.06 2.70
C ASP A 230 0.71 -9.11 1.81
N VAL A 231 0.09 -8.00 1.42
CA VAL A 231 0.59 -6.95 0.51
C VAL A 231 0.62 -7.33 -0.98
N ARG A 232 -0.56 -7.35 -1.60
CA ARG A 232 -0.70 -7.16 -3.04
C ARG A 232 -1.20 -5.75 -3.28
N PHE A 233 -0.44 -4.92 -3.96
CA PHE A 233 -0.99 -3.73 -4.60
C PHE A 233 -1.89 -4.22 -5.75
N ARG A 234 -3.19 -3.95 -5.68
CA ARG A 234 -4.14 -4.25 -6.76
C ARG A 234 -4.63 -2.95 -7.35
N VAL A 235 -4.39 -2.67 -8.62
CA VAL A 235 -5.14 -1.61 -9.32
C VAL A 235 -6.55 -2.15 -9.48
N LEU A 236 -7.48 -1.53 -8.75
CA LEU A 236 -8.90 -1.79 -8.82
C LEU A 236 -9.47 -0.80 -9.83
N GLY A 237 -9.63 -1.24 -11.06
CA GLY A 237 -10.62 -0.74 -12.01
C GLY A 237 -10.43 0.65 -12.63
N VAL A 238 -11.10 0.81 -13.75
CA VAL A 238 -11.39 2.09 -14.40
C VAL A 238 -12.90 2.24 -14.40
N LEU A 239 -13.42 3.15 -13.58
CA LEU A 239 -14.78 3.65 -13.73
C LEU A 239 -14.85 4.51 -15.01
N ARG A 240 -15.58 4.04 -16.02
CA ARG A 240 -16.01 4.88 -17.15
C ARG A 240 -17.28 5.65 -16.80
#